data_AF-A0A226X4Q7-F1
#
_entry.id   AF-A0A226X4Q7-F1
#
_cell.length_a   1.000
_cell.length_b   1.000
_cell.length_c   1.000
_cell.angle_alpha   90.00
_cell.angle_beta   90.00
_cell.angle_gamma   90.00
#
_symmetry.space_group_name_H-M   'P 1'
#
loop_
_entity.id
_entity.type
_entity.pdbx_description
1 polymer ?
#
loop_
_entity_poly.entity_id
_entity_poly.type
_entity_poly.pdbx_seq_one_letter_code
_entity_poly.pdbx_strand_id
1 'polypeptide(L)' 'MTARAVSFFSVEAGKITRIVEYWPESYDAPANRAHLVERIE' A
#
# COMPACT_ATOMS: atom_id res chain seq x y z
N MET A 1 -10.46 -5.73 11.20
CA MET A 1 -9.98 -6.14 9.87
C MET A 1 -9.84 -4.86 9.05
N THR A 2 -8.62 -4.44 8.76
CA THR A 2 -8.33 -3.21 8.00
C THR A 2 -7.66 -3.60 6.70
N ALA A 3 -8.24 -3.21 5.57
CA ALA A 3 -7.66 -3.40 4.25
C ALA A 3 -6.95 -2.11 3.82
N ARG A 4 -5.75 -2.24 3.25
CA ARG A 4 -5.03 -1.12 2.66
C ARG A 4 -5.25 -1.14 1.15
N ALA A 5 -5.84 -0.08 0.62
CA ALA A 5 -5.90 0.16 -0.82
C ALA A 5 -4.78 1.13 -1.22
N VAL A 6 -4.15 0.86 -2.36
CA VAL A 6 -3.24 1.80 -3.03
C VAL A 6 -3.77 2.00 -4.44
N SER A 7 -4.31 3.20 -4.70
CA SER A 7 -4.93 3.55 -5.97
C SER A 7 -4.06 4.54 -6.73
N PHE A 8 -3.79 4.23 -8.00
CA PHE A 8 -3.10 5.10 -8.94
C PHE A 8 -4.11 5.65 -9.96
N PHE A 9 -4.11 6.97 -10.14
CA PHE A 9 -5.00 7.67 -11.05
C PHE A 9 -4.23 8.31 -12.19
N SER A 10 -4.62 8.03 -13.43
CA SER A 10 -4.24 8.86 -14.57
C SER A 10 -5.30 9.95 -14.73
N VAL A 11 -4.87 11.20 -14.81
CA VAL A 11 -5.76 12.37 -14.91
C VAL A 11 -5.44 13.15 -16.19
N GLU A 12 -6.47 13.37 -17.01
CA GLU A 12 -6.40 14.18 -18.22
C GLU A 12 -7.54 15.19 -18.22
N ALA A 13 -7.25 16.44 -18.59
CA ALA A 13 -8.22 17.55 -18.57
C ALA A 13 -9.01 17.67 -17.25
N GLY A 14 -8.36 17.41 -16.12
CA GLY A 14 -8.97 17.48 -14.79
C GLY A 14 -9.94 16.33 -14.47
N LYS A 15 -9.97 15.26 -15.27
CA LYS A 15 -10.79 14.07 -15.06
C LYS A 15 -9.91 12.83 -14.93
N ILE A 16 -10.31 11.90 -14.06
CA ILE A 16 -9.65 10.59 -13.96
C ILE A 16 -10.04 9.78 -15.20
N THR A 17 -9.07 9.32 -15.97
CA THR A 17 -9.27 8.52 -17.19
C THR A 17 -8.87 7.05 -17.00
N ARG A 18 -8.07 6.75 -15.97
CA ARG A 18 -7.67 5.38 -15.62
C ARG A 18 -7.43 5.25 -14.12
N ILE A 19 -7.82 4.11 -13.59
CA ILE A 19 -7.56 3.70 -12.21
C ILE A 19 -6.84 2.35 -12.23
N VAL A 20 -5.78 2.22 -11.44
CA VAL A 20 -5.18 0.93 -11.10
C VAL A 20 -5.11 0.81 -9.60
N GLU A 21 -5.61 -0.29 -9.06
CA GLU A 21 -5.65 -0.52 -7.63
C GLU A 21 -4.87 -1.77 -7.24
N TYR A 22 -4.16 -1.64 -6.14
CA TYR A 22 -3.53 -2.76 -5.45
C TYR A 22 -4.11 -2.85 -4.05
N TRP A 23 -4.43 -4.08 -3.66
CA TRP A 23 -5.01 -4.43 -2.37
C TRP A 23 -4.06 -5.39 -1.65
N PRO A 24 -2.90 -4.91 -1.19
CA PRO A 24 -1.96 -5.75 -0.47
C PRO A 24 -2.56 -6.21 0.86
N GLU A 25 -2.36 -7.48 1.16
CA GLU A 25 -2.68 -8.04 2.46
C GLU A 25 -1.60 -7.71 3.48
N SER A 26 -2.03 -7.46 4.71
CA SER A 26 -1.10 -7.36 5.83
C SER A 26 -0.39 -8.69 6.04
N TYR A 27 0.90 -8.63 6.32
CA TYR A 27 1.70 -9.81 6.62
C TYR A 27 2.61 -9.52 7.82
N ASP A 28 2.95 -10.58 8.55
CA ASP A 28 3.82 -10.45 9.71
C ASP A 28 5.25 -10.10 9.31
N ALA A 29 5.85 -9.18 10.07
CA ALA A 29 7.25 -8.82 9.87
C ALA A 29 8.16 -10.05 10.12
N PRO A 30 9.00 -10.45 9.14
CA PRO A 30 9.94 -11.54 9.27
C PRO A 30 10.95 -11.35 10.42
N ALA A 31 11.20 -12.43 11.16
CA ALA A 31 12.03 -12.41 12.37
C ALA A 31 13.52 -12.10 12.12
N ASN A 32 14.06 -12.52 10.96
CA ASN A 32 15.47 -12.39 10.63
C ASN A 32 15.99 -10.94 10.56
N ARG A 33 15.09 -9.95 10.49
CA ARG A 33 15.43 -8.52 10.46
C ARG A 33 14.95 -7.73 11.67
N ALA A 34 14.44 -8.39 12.72
CA ALA A 34 13.83 -7.71 13.86
C ALA A 34 14.79 -6.74 14.59
N HIS A 35 16.10 -7.03 14.59
CA HIS A 35 17.12 -6.18 15.22
C HIS A 35 17.57 -4.97 14.36
N LEU A 36 17.07 -4.87 13.12
CA LEU A 36 17.47 -3.82 12.15
C LEU A 36 16.36 -2.80 11.90
N VAL A 37 15.16 -3.01 12.45
CA VAL A 37 13.99 -2.19 12.17
C VAL A 37 13.33 -1.76 13.46
N GLU A 38 12.76 -0.57 13.45
CA GLU A 38 11.84 -0.10 14.49
C GLU A 38 10.41 -0.23 13.96
N ARG A 39 9.47 -0.66 14.81
CA ARG A 39 8.06 -0.67 14.42
C ARG A 39 7.52 0.74 14.54
N ILE A 40 7.03 1.25 13.41
CA ILE A 40 6.27 2.48 13.35
C ILE A 40 4.78 2.15 13.48
N GLU A 41 4.05 2.97 14.24
CA GLU A 41 2.58 2.96 14.24
C GLU A 41 2.02 3.68 13.01
#